data_AF-A0A3C1YAY8-F1
#
_entry.id   AF-A0A3C1YAY8-F1
#
_cell.length_a   1.000
_cell.length_b   1.000
_cell.length_c   1.000
_cell.angle_alpha   90.00
_cell.angle_beta   90.00
_cell.angle_gamma   90.00
#
_symmetry.space_group_name_H-M   'P 1'
#
loop_
_entity.id
_entity.type
_entity.pdbx_description
1 polymer ?
#
loop_
_entity_poly.entity_id
_entity_poly.type
_entity_poly.pdbx_seq_one_letter_code
_entity_poly.pdbx_strand_id
1 'polypeptide(L)'
;CDGPHLANWTSSNVSLSMQNVEDIESGEDYFFLDTGSPHYVKFIKDIESINVFEEGQKIRYNERFKNGGTNVNFVQIKDQKLYIRTYERGVEDETLACGTGVVASVLSAYEA
;
A
#
# COMPACT_ATOMS: atom_id res chain seq x y z
N CYS A 1 13.84 -8.72 0.75
CA CYS A 1 13.25 -8.95 2.08
C CYS A 1 13.61 -7.78 2.97
N ASP A 2 12.63 -7.28 3.71
CA ASP A 2 12.62 -6.15 4.64
C ASP A 2 13.26 -6.49 6.01
N GLY A 3 14.15 -7.46 6.06
CA GLY A 3 14.91 -7.81 7.27
C GLY A 3 14.22 -8.83 8.18
N PRO A 4 14.73 -8.99 9.42
CA PRO A 4 14.19 -9.95 10.39
C PRO A 4 12.95 -9.39 11.09
N HIS A 5 11.98 -10.28 11.35
CA HIS A 5 10.74 -9.95 12.05
C HIS A 5 10.59 -10.85 13.30
N LEU A 6 10.02 -10.30 14.37
CA LEU A 6 9.64 -11.05 15.55
C LEU A 6 8.31 -11.77 15.28
N ALA A 7 8.29 -13.08 15.50
CA ALA A 7 7.09 -13.89 15.37
C ALA A 7 6.67 -14.42 16.74
N ASN A 8 5.37 -14.35 17.02
CA ASN A 8 4.73 -15.06 18.13
C ASN A 8 3.62 -15.95 17.55
N TRP A 9 3.50 -17.17 18.05
CA TRP A 9 2.46 -18.08 17.61
C TRP A 9 1.83 -18.84 18.77
N THR A 10 0.55 -19.15 18.61
CA THR A 10 -0.22 -20.07 19.44
C THR A 10 -0.65 -21.26 18.58
N SER A 11 -1.43 -22.18 19.14
CA SER A 11 -2.01 -23.29 18.37
C SER A 11 -3.00 -22.84 17.28
N SER A 12 -3.55 -21.62 17.36
CA SER A 12 -4.56 -21.11 16.43
C SER A 12 -4.11 -19.88 15.63
N ASN A 13 -3.15 -19.11 16.14
CA ASN A 13 -2.81 -17.80 15.59
C ASN A 13 -1.30 -17.67 15.37
N VAL A 14 -0.94 -17.01 14.28
CA VAL A 14 0.44 -16.56 14.02
C VAL A 14 0.41 -15.03 13.93
N SER A 15 1.35 -14.38 14.59
CA SER A 15 1.51 -12.92 14.58
C SER A 15 2.96 -12.58 14.28
N LEU A 16 3.16 -11.66 13.34
CA LEU A 16 4.46 -11.20 12.91
C LEU A 16 4.55 -9.69 13.15
N SER A 17 5.65 -9.22 13.73
CA SER A 17 5.91 -7.79 13.87
C SER A 17 6.16 -7.17 12.50
N MET A 18 5.56 -6.02 12.22
CA MET A 18 5.91 -5.19 11.06
C MET A 18 7.00 -4.19 11.45
N GLN A 19 7.67 -3.60 10.46
CA GLN A 19 8.57 -2.48 10.72
C GLN A 19 7.80 -1.26 11.24
N ASN A 20 8.46 -0.43 12.05
CA ASN A 20 7.90 0.85 12.46
C ASN A 20 7.80 1.78 11.24
N VAL A 21 6.66 2.45 11.11
CA VAL A 21 6.48 3.52 10.14
C VAL A 21 6.86 4.82 10.84
N GLU A 22 8.00 5.38 10.45
CA GLU A 22 8.55 6.59 11.08
C GLU A 22 7.86 7.86 10.57
N ASP A 23 7.54 7.91 9.27
CA ASP A 23 6.97 9.08 8.60
C ASP A 23 5.80 8.69 7.69
N ILE A 24 4.76 9.52 7.69
CA ILE A 24 3.64 9.46 6.76
C ILE A 24 3.54 10.82 6.06
N GLU A 25 3.83 10.84 4.76
CA GLU A 25 3.63 12.03 3.94
C GLU A 25 2.18 12.11 3.48
N SER A 26 1.55 13.27 3.67
CA SER A 26 0.24 13.59 3.11
C SER A 26 0.37 14.55 1.92
N GLY A 27 -0.25 14.17 0.81
CA GLY A 27 -0.50 15.02 -0.35
C GLY A 27 -1.96 15.42 -0.45
N GLU A 28 -2.36 16.02 -1.57
CA GLU A 28 -3.74 16.50 -1.78
C GLU A 28 -4.76 15.35 -1.87
N ASP A 29 -4.41 14.26 -2.56
CA ASP A 29 -5.27 13.09 -2.78
C ASP A 29 -4.56 11.75 -2.52
N TYR A 30 -3.40 11.80 -1.86
CA TYR A 30 -2.58 10.63 -1.62
C TYR A 30 -1.82 10.69 -0.30
N PHE A 31 -1.37 9.53 0.14
CA PHE A 31 -0.38 9.37 1.20
C PHE A 31 0.81 8.56 0.68
N PHE A 32 1.99 8.81 1.26
CA PHE A 32 3.18 8.03 0.97
C PHE A 32 3.89 7.65 2.26
N LEU A 33 4.16 6.36 2.41
CA LEU A 33 4.78 5.77 3.59
C LEU A 33 5.53 4.48 3.24
N ASP A 34 6.48 4.12 4.09
CA ASP A 34 7.23 2.88 3.95
C ASP A 34 6.88 1.92 5.09
N THR A 35 6.37 0.74 4.75
CA THR A 35 6.01 -0.32 5.72
C THR A 35 6.93 -1.55 5.56
N GLY A 36 8.19 -1.33 5.20
CA GLY A 36 9.13 -2.35 4.70
C GLY A 36 9.31 -2.32 3.18
N SER A 37 8.40 -1.64 2.49
CA SER A 37 8.54 -1.20 1.10
C SER A 37 7.75 0.09 0.88
N PRO A 38 8.16 0.94 -0.08
CA PRO A 38 7.46 2.20 -0.36
C PRO A 38 6.06 1.94 -0.93
N HIS A 39 5.07 2.62 -0.36
CA HIS A 39 3.67 2.58 -0.77
C HIS A 39 3.13 3.98 -1.02
N TYR A 40 2.57 4.17 -2.21
CA TYR A 40 1.74 5.31 -2.55
C TYR A 40 0.28 4.90 -2.42
N VAL A 41 -0.47 5.55 -1.53
CA VAL A 41 -1.86 5.24 -1.24
C VAL A 41 -2.74 6.36 -1.78
N LYS A 42 -3.62 6.05 -2.73
CA LYS A 42 -4.53 7.02 -3.34
C LYS A 42 -5.97 6.70 -3.00
N PHE A 43 -6.67 7.65 -2.40
CA PHE A 43 -8.09 7.50 -2.10
C PHE A 43 -8.94 7.84 -3.32
N ILE A 44 -9.85 6.94 -3.68
CA ILE A 44 -10.73 7.09 -4.83
C ILE A 44 -12.18 6.77 -4.46
N LYS A 45 -13.11 7.35 -5.22
CA LYS A 45 -14.55 7.17 -4.97
C LYS A 45 -15.09 5.83 -5.44
N ASP A 46 -14.56 5.32 -6.56
CA ASP A 46 -15.01 4.08 -7.19
C ASP A 46 -13.81 3.25 -7.65
N ILE A 47 -13.50 2.21 -6.87
CA ILE A 47 -12.38 1.29 -7.10
C ILE A 47 -12.63 0.27 -8.20
N GLU A 48 -13.88 0.08 -8.62
CA GLU A 48 -14.23 -0.85 -9.71
C GLU A 48 -13.98 -0.19 -11.07
N SER A 49 -14.14 1.13 -11.14
CA SER A 49 -13.96 1.91 -12.36
C SER A 49 -12.49 2.13 -12.77
N ILE A 50 -11.54 1.91 -11.85
CA ILE A 50 -10.14 2.26 -12.10
C ILE A 50 -9.39 1.15 -12.84
N ASN A 51 -8.61 1.57 -13.85
CA ASN A 51 -7.60 0.71 -14.48
C ASN A 51 -6.33 0.74 -13.64
N VAL A 52 -6.19 -0.22 -12.71
CA VAL A 52 -5.06 -0.31 -11.78
C VAL A 52 -3.74 -0.46 -12.51
N PHE A 53 -3.70 -1.20 -13.62
CA PHE A 53 -2.50 -1.38 -14.42
C PHE A 53 -2.02 -0.04 -14.99
N GLU A 54 -2.87 0.65 -15.73
CA GLU A 54 -2.49 1.92 -16.39
C GLU A 54 -2.18 3.03 -15.38
N GLU A 55 -3.04 3.22 -14.38
CA GLU A 55 -2.86 4.29 -13.38
C GLU A 55 -1.71 3.98 -12.42
N GLY A 56 -1.57 2.72 -12.01
CA GLY A 56 -0.47 2.27 -11.17
C GLY A 56 0.88 2.43 -11.86
N GLN A 57 0.96 2.07 -13.14
CA GLN A 57 2.17 2.24 -13.94
C GLN A 57 2.59 3.71 -14.06
N LYS A 58 1.64 4.62 -14.34
CA LYS A 58 1.91 6.08 -14.41
C LYS A 58 2.53 6.61 -13.13
N ILE A 59 1.99 6.21 -11.98
CA ILE A 59 2.50 6.64 -10.67
C ILE A 59 3.86 6.01 -10.42
N ARG A 60 3.99 4.70 -10.59
CA ARG A 60 5.23 3.97 -10.29
C ARG A 60 6.45 4.50 -11.05
N TYR A 61 6.28 4.87 -12.32
CA TYR A 61 7.35 5.36 -13.19
C TYR A 61 7.44 6.89 -13.27
N ASN A 62 6.72 7.63 -12.43
CA ASN A 62 6.79 9.09 -12.43
C ASN A 62 8.19 9.58 -12.01
N GLU A 63 8.50 10.85 -12.31
CA GLU A 63 9.78 11.49 -11.97
C GLU A 63 10.20 11.28 -10.51
N ARG A 64 9.24 11.35 -9.59
CA ARG A 64 9.45 11.23 -8.16
C ARG A 64 9.92 9.83 -7.75
N PHE A 65 9.39 8.79 -8.37
CA PHE A 65 9.68 7.40 -8.05
C PHE A 65 10.64 6.72 -9.03
N LYS A 66 11.26 7.47 -9.96
CA LYS A 66 12.24 6.96 -10.93
C LYS A 66 13.36 6.13 -10.32
N ASN A 67 13.82 6.51 -9.13
CA ASN A 67 14.90 5.82 -8.41
C ASN A 67 14.34 4.68 -7.56
N GLY A 68 13.86 3.63 -8.23
CA GLY A 68 13.52 2.36 -7.57
C GLY A 68 12.02 2.05 -7.48
N GLY A 69 11.12 2.94 -7.91
CA GLY A 69 9.67 2.72 -7.98
C GLY A 69 8.97 2.68 -6.62
N THR A 70 7.63 2.59 -6.66
CA THR A 70 6.78 2.41 -5.47
C THR A 70 5.65 1.42 -5.78
N ASN A 71 5.11 0.77 -4.74
CA ASN A 71 3.83 0.09 -4.84
C ASN A 71 2.71 1.13 -4.85
N VAL A 72 1.66 0.91 -5.63
CA VAL A 72 0.54 1.85 -5.74
C VAL A 72 -0.72 1.17 -5.26
N ASN A 73 -1.31 1.68 -4.18
CA ASN A 73 -2.55 1.20 -3.62
C ASN A 73 -3.67 2.19 -3.93
N PHE A 74 -4.70 1.71 -4.59
CA PHE A 74 -5.95 2.45 -4.76
C PHE A 74 -6.92 2.00 -3.68
N VAL A 75 -7.46 2.96 -2.93
CA VAL A 75 -8.26 2.69 -1.73
C VAL A 75 -9.61 3.36 -1.85
N GLN A 76 -10.67 2.60 -1.60
CA GLN A 76 -12.01 3.12 -1.44
C GLN A 76 -12.51 2.79 -0.04
N ILE A 77 -13.00 3.81 0.66
CA ILE A 77 -13.68 3.66 1.94
C ILE A 77 -15.18 3.54 1.68
N LYS A 78 -15.79 2.42 2.08
CA LYS A 78 -17.24 2.20 1.95
C LYS A 78 -17.73 1.32 3.08
N ASP A 79 -18.82 1.72 3.73
CA ASP A 79 -19.46 0.97 4.83
C ASP A 79 -18.49 0.58 5.96
N GLN A 80 -17.62 1.52 6.37
CA GLN A 80 -16.55 1.30 7.37
C GLN A 80 -15.54 0.19 6.99
N LYS A 81 -15.45 -0.14 5.70
CA LYS A 81 -14.47 -1.09 5.15
C LYS A 81 -13.56 -0.37 4.16
N LEU A 82 -12.33 -0.85 4.09
CA LEU A 82 -11.37 -0.48 3.06
C LEU A 82 -11.39 -1.54 1.96
N TYR A 83 -11.61 -1.09 0.73
CA TYR A 83 -11.40 -1.88 -0.47
C TYR A 83 -10.10 -1.39 -1.09
N ILE A 84 -9.20 -2.33 -1.38
CA ILE A 84 -7.83 -2.02 -1.79
C ILE A 84 -7.51 -2.83 -3.05
N ARG A 85 -6.96 -2.16 -4.06
CA ARG A 85 -6.35 -2.78 -5.24
C ARG A 85 -4.94 -2.26 -5.39
N THR A 86 -3.99 -3.15 -5.65
CA THR A 86 -2.57 -2.82 -5.59
C THR A 86 -1.89 -3.12 -6.92
N TYR A 87 -1.23 -2.11 -7.48
CA TYR A 87 -0.18 -2.31 -8.48
C TYR A 87 1.13 -2.58 -7.74
N GLU A 88 1.70 -3.75 -7.93
CA GLU A 88 2.86 -4.20 -7.16
C GLU A 88 4.17 -3.99 -7.93
N ARG A 89 5.07 -3.21 -7.32
CA ARG A 89 6.41 -3.01 -7.80
C ARG A 89 7.18 -4.33 -7.78
N GLY A 90 7.82 -4.66 -8.90
CA GLY A 90 8.59 -5.90 -9.05
C GLY A 90 7.78 -7.04 -9.69
N VAL A 91 6.44 -6.97 -9.61
CA VAL A 91 5.54 -7.76 -10.46
C VAL A 91 5.19 -6.98 -11.73
N GLU A 92 5.08 -5.65 -11.61
CA GLU A 92 4.66 -4.75 -12.68
C GLU A 92 3.23 -4.98 -13.16
N ASP A 93 2.37 -5.42 -12.25
CA ASP A 93 0.98 -5.70 -12.53
C ASP A 93 0.14 -5.56 -11.26
N GLU A 94 -1.18 -5.65 -11.43
CA GLU A 94 -2.13 -5.78 -10.33
C GLU A 94 -1.97 -7.16 -9.67
N THR A 95 -1.79 -7.15 -8.34
CA THR A 95 -1.74 -8.38 -7.55
C THR A 95 -3.00 -8.53 -6.70
N LEU A 96 -3.37 -9.79 -6.40
CA LEU A 96 -4.58 -10.09 -5.64
C LEU A 96 -4.51 -9.63 -4.19
N ALA A 97 -3.30 -9.55 -3.62
CA ALA A 97 -3.09 -9.09 -2.26
C ALA A 97 -1.63 -8.66 -2.04
N CYS A 98 -1.46 -7.56 -1.32
CA CYS A 98 -0.16 -7.08 -0.86
C CYS A 98 -0.26 -6.74 0.64
N GLY A 99 0.33 -7.57 1.50
CA GLY A 99 0.19 -7.44 2.96
C GLY A 99 0.71 -6.10 3.51
N THR A 100 1.88 -5.65 3.04
CA THR A 100 2.46 -4.34 3.38
C THR A 100 1.59 -3.19 2.85
N GLY A 101 1.01 -3.36 1.65
CA GLY A 101 0.07 -2.39 1.06
C GLY A 101 -1.23 -2.23 1.83
N VAL A 102 -1.75 -3.31 2.43
CA VAL A 102 -2.92 -3.25 3.32
C VAL A 102 -2.61 -2.46 4.58
N VAL A 103 -1.47 -2.72 5.23
CA VAL A 103 -1.05 -1.97 6.44
C VAL A 103 -0.87 -0.49 6.11
N ALA A 104 -0.21 -0.18 4.99
CA ALA A 104 -0.04 1.19 4.52
C ALA A 104 -1.39 1.89 4.32
N SER A 105 -2.35 1.22 3.68
CA SER A 105 -3.70 1.75 3.42
C SER A 105 -4.49 2.03 4.70
N VAL A 106 -4.39 1.15 5.70
CA VAL A 106 -5.05 1.33 7.00
C VAL A 106 -4.46 2.50 7.76
N LEU A 107 -3.13 2.63 7.81
CA LEU A 107 -2.47 3.77 8.45
C LEU A 107 -2.86 5.08 7.76
N SER A 108 -2.82 5.13 6.43
CA SER A 108 -3.27 6.29 5.67
C SER A 108 -4.73 6.65 5.91
N ALA A 109 -5.62 5.66 6.09
CA ALA A 109 -7.03 5.90 6.37
C ALA A 109 -7.29 6.39 7.80
N TYR A 110 -6.38 6.10 8.74
CA TYR A 110 -6.43 6.61 10.11
C TYR A 110 -5.96 8.08 10.19
N GLU A 111 -5.03 8.47 9.31
CA GLU A 111 -4.50 9.84 9.23
C GLU A 111 -5.37 10.81 8.40
N ALA A 112 -6.27 10.28 7.55
CA ALA A 112 -7.15 11.05 6.65
C ALA A 112 -8.42 11.59 7.31
#